data_AF-A0A210PRA6-F1
#
_entry.id   AF-A0A210PRA6-F1
#
_cell.length_a   1.000
_cell.length_b   1.000
_cell.length_c   1.000
_cell.angle_alpha   90.00
_cell.angle_beta   90.00
_cell.angle_gamma   90.00
#
_symmetry.space_group_name_H-M   'P 1'
#
loop_
_entity.id
_entity.type
_entity.pdbx_description
1 polymer ?
#
loop_
_entity_poly.entity_id
_entity_poly.type
_entity_poly.pdbx_seq_one_letter_code
_entity_poly.pdbx_strand_id
1 'polypeptide(L)'
;MFRLISNDHFRATIYNDGTIKWNPGGLLKVKCPPDIGKFTFDSQTCTIDLTPWGYDDTDREVPLAATNSYIDLSFYDKSVVYNIDSTSGEASTQGFLSFVQFKLTFSTFPFYQVIITICPVIFNLLLNPLVFLLPSASGKRASYSLTVLFSFTVFLTS
;
A
#
# COMPACT_ATOMS: atom_id res chain seq x y z
N MET A 1 8.50 13.06 -2.08
CA MET A 1 8.97 13.57 -3.40
C MET A 1 7.73 13.78 -4.24
N PHE A 2 7.37 15.03 -4.51
CA PHE A 2 6.20 15.39 -5.31
C PHE A 2 6.46 15.06 -6.78
N ARG A 3 5.46 14.55 -7.48
CA ARG A 3 5.48 14.36 -8.93
C ARG A 3 4.40 15.21 -9.57
N LEU A 4 4.75 15.88 -10.67
CA LEU A 4 3.81 16.65 -11.47
C LEU A 4 2.84 15.70 -12.16
N ILE A 5 1.55 16.04 -12.11
CA ILE A 5 0.47 15.35 -12.81
C ILE A 5 0.32 15.89 -14.24
N SER A 6 0.69 17.16 -14.46
CA SER A 6 0.56 17.83 -15.75
C SER A 6 1.72 17.48 -16.70
N ASN A 7 1.38 17.24 -17.97
CA ASN A 7 2.31 17.06 -19.08
C ASN A 7 1.64 17.58 -20.37
N ASP A 8 2.41 17.87 -21.42
CA ASP A 8 1.97 18.64 -22.61
C ASP A 8 0.99 17.89 -23.53
N HIS A 9 0.57 16.68 -23.15
CA HIS A 9 -0.25 15.78 -23.98
C HIS A 9 -1.69 15.59 -23.49
N PHE A 10 -2.12 16.33 -22.46
CA PHE A 10 -3.50 16.21 -21.95
C PHE A 10 -4.46 17.14 -22.68
N ARG A 11 -5.57 16.58 -23.18
CA ARG A 11 -6.66 17.35 -23.80
C ARG A 11 -7.54 17.95 -22.71
N ALA A 12 -7.86 19.23 -22.86
CA ALA A 12 -8.88 19.92 -22.07
C ALA A 12 -10.10 20.18 -22.95
N THR A 13 -11.31 20.08 -22.37
CA THR A 13 -12.56 20.42 -23.05
C THR A 13 -12.98 21.81 -22.58
N ILE A 14 -13.30 22.69 -23.53
CA ILE A 14 -13.73 24.07 -23.25
C ILE A 14 -15.21 24.17 -23.59
N TYR A 15 -16.00 24.65 -22.64
CA TYR A 15 -17.42 24.93 -22.81
C TYR A 15 -17.65 26.38 -23.25
N ASN A 16 -18.85 26.66 -23.78
CA ASN A 16 -19.21 27.97 -24.32
C ASN A 16 -19.34 29.08 -23.26
N ASP A 17 -19.46 28.70 -21.99
CA ASP A 17 -19.46 29.59 -20.82
C ASP A 17 -18.04 29.94 -20.33
N GLY A 18 -17.00 29.39 -20.97
CA GLY A 18 -15.61 29.54 -20.56
C GLY A 18 -15.14 28.53 -19.52
N THR A 19 -15.99 27.59 -19.11
CA THR A 19 -15.59 26.52 -18.19
C THR A 19 -14.63 25.56 -18.89
N ILE A 20 -13.51 25.23 -18.24
CA ILE A 20 -12.51 24.28 -18.76
C ILE A 20 -12.57 23.00 -17.91
N LYS A 21 -12.83 21.87 -18.57
CA LYS A 21 -12.74 20.55 -17.94
C LYS A 21 -11.46 19.85 -18.37
N TRP A 22 -10.61 19.58 -17.39
CA TRP A 22 -9.35 18.89 -17.57
C TRP A 22 -9.31 17.62 -16.71
N ASN A 23 -9.26 16.46 -17.37
CA ASN A 23 -9.24 15.15 -16.73
C ASN A 23 -7.96 14.40 -17.12
N PRO A 24 -6.80 14.69 -16.49
CA PRO A 24 -5.56 14.01 -16.80
C PRO A 24 -5.64 12.54 -16.35
N GLY A 25 -5.34 11.61 -17.25
CA GLY A 25 -5.20 10.19 -16.94
C GLY A 25 -3.72 9.80 -16.82
N GLY A 26 -3.36 9.00 -15.82
CA GLY A 26 -1.98 8.56 -15.67
C GLY A 26 -1.73 7.64 -14.48
N LEU A 27 -0.50 7.14 -14.39
CA LEU A 27 -0.06 6.32 -13.26
C LEU A 27 0.52 7.21 -12.16
N LEU A 28 -0.24 7.39 -11.08
CA LEU A 28 0.24 8.06 -9.88
C LEU A 28 0.94 7.04 -8.96
N LYS A 29 2.23 7.27 -8.69
CA LYS A 29 2.99 6.48 -7.72
C LYS A 29 3.01 7.19 -6.38
N VAL A 30 2.31 6.65 -5.39
CA VAL A 30 2.25 7.19 -4.03
C VAL A 30 3.15 6.35 -3.12
N LYS A 31 3.81 7.00 -2.16
CA LYS A 31 4.57 6.35 -1.10
C LYS A 31 3.91 6.66 0.23
N CYS A 32 3.53 5.62 0.97
CA CYS A 32 3.07 5.73 2.34
C CYS A 32 3.95 4.88 3.26
N PRO A 33 4.21 5.33 4.50
CA PRO A 33 4.94 4.55 5.48
C PRO A 33 4.08 3.37 5.95
N PRO A 34 4.59 2.13 5.92
CA PRO A 34 3.84 0.98 6.41
C PRO A 34 3.82 0.96 7.95
N ASP A 35 2.71 0.53 8.53
CA ASP A 35 2.63 0.17 9.95
C ASP A 35 2.86 -1.34 10.12
N ILE A 36 3.91 -1.70 10.85
CA ILE A 36 4.39 -3.09 10.99
C ILE A 36 3.77 -3.77 12.24
N GLY A 37 3.02 -3.04 13.07
CA GLY A 37 2.54 -3.56 14.36
C GLY A 37 1.62 -4.78 14.28
N LYS A 38 0.92 -4.97 13.16
CA LYS A 38 -0.03 -6.08 12.93
C LYS A 38 0.21 -6.87 11.65
N PHE A 39 1.44 -6.86 11.14
CA PHE A 39 1.82 -7.75 10.04
C PHE A 39 1.51 -9.21 10.43
N THR A 40 0.74 -10.03 9.72
CA THR A 40 0.25 -10.06 8.32
C THR A 40 -1.24 -9.73 8.16
N PHE A 41 -1.91 -9.24 9.20
CA PHE A 41 -3.35 -8.96 9.26
C PHE A 41 -3.57 -7.47 9.54
N ASP A 42 -2.91 -6.63 8.76
CA ASP A 42 -2.89 -5.20 8.94
C ASP A 42 -3.91 -4.49 8.04
N SER A 43 -4.43 -3.38 8.57
CA SER A 43 -5.18 -2.40 7.82
C SER A 43 -4.34 -1.13 7.79
N GLN A 44 -4.06 -0.64 6.60
CA GLN A 44 -3.20 0.52 6.36
C GLN A 44 -4.02 1.65 5.75
N THR A 45 -3.73 2.87 6.20
CA THR A 45 -4.32 4.09 5.67
C THR A 45 -3.24 4.89 4.96
N CYS A 46 -3.36 5.04 3.64
CA CYS A 46 -2.45 5.85 2.85
C CYS A 46 -3.13 7.15 2.42
N THR A 47 -2.43 8.27 2.59
CA THR A 47 -2.85 9.61 2.18
C THR A 47 -2.20 10.00 0.86
N ILE A 48 -2.99 10.61 -0.02
CA ILE A 48 -2.55 11.16 -1.30
C ILE A 48 -2.86 12.65 -1.26
N ASP A 49 -1.83 13.48 -1.18
CA ASP A 49 -1.97 14.93 -1.12
C ASP A 49 -1.69 15.54 -2.49
N LEU A 50 -2.67 16.29 -3.02
CA LEU A 50 -2.56 17.04 -4.26
C LEU A 50 -2.57 18.53 -3.96
N THR A 51 -1.62 19.28 -4.49
CA THR A 51 -1.47 20.71 -4.26
C THR A 51 -1.03 21.40 -5.56
N PRO A 52 -1.51 22.61 -5.87
CA PRO A 52 -0.99 23.38 -6.98
C PRO A 52 0.46 23.81 -6.67
N TRP A 53 1.36 23.56 -7.61
CA TRP A 53 2.75 23.95 -7.42
C TRP A 53 2.97 25.42 -7.81
N GLY A 54 3.58 26.19 -6.92
CA GLY A 54 3.98 27.58 -7.19
C GLY A 54 2.86 28.61 -7.04
N TYR A 55 1.72 28.23 -6.47
CA TYR A 55 0.62 29.13 -6.12
C TYR A 55 0.46 29.17 -4.60
N ASP A 56 0.27 30.38 -4.06
CA ASP A 56 -0.03 30.62 -2.65
C ASP A 56 -1.55 30.75 -2.47
N ASP A 57 -2.08 30.23 -1.36
CA ASP A 57 -3.49 30.38 -0.98
C ASP A 57 -3.77 31.69 -0.24
N THR A 58 -2.76 32.55 0.01
CA THR A 58 -2.97 33.88 0.63
C THR A 58 -4.05 34.69 -0.06
N ASP A 59 -4.04 34.69 -1.40
CA ASP A 59 -4.98 35.44 -2.23
C ASP A 59 -6.06 34.55 -2.86
N ARG A 60 -6.14 33.26 -2.43
CA ARG A 60 -7.05 32.24 -2.97
C ARG A 60 -7.01 32.15 -4.49
N GLU A 61 -5.81 32.20 -5.06
CA GLU A 61 -5.62 32.20 -6.51
C GLU A 61 -6.11 30.89 -7.16
N VAL A 62 -5.92 29.76 -6.46
CA VAL A 62 -6.34 28.43 -6.90
C VAL A 62 -7.03 27.68 -5.76
N PRO A 63 -8.32 27.97 -5.47
CA PRO A 63 -9.03 27.28 -4.42
C PRO A 63 -9.33 25.84 -4.86
N LEU A 64 -8.71 24.87 -4.18
CA LEU A 64 -9.02 23.47 -4.42
C LEU A 64 -10.29 23.07 -3.68
N ALA A 65 -11.22 22.43 -4.39
CA ALA A 65 -12.43 21.85 -3.82
C ALA A 65 -12.57 20.39 -4.25
N ALA A 66 -12.86 19.51 -3.30
CA ALA A 66 -13.19 18.13 -3.61
C ALA A 66 -14.62 18.07 -4.16
N THR A 67 -14.78 17.62 -5.41
CA THR A 67 -16.11 17.47 -6.02
C THR A 67 -16.94 16.41 -5.29
N ASN A 68 -16.29 15.31 -4.91
CA ASN A 68 -16.88 14.23 -4.13
C ASN A 68 -16.05 14.02 -2.86
N SER A 69 -16.71 13.58 -1.79
CA SER A 69 -16.06 13.22 -0.52
C SER A 69 -15.40 11.84 -0.53
N TYR A 70 -15.42 11.13 -1.66
CA TYR A 70 -14.90 9.77 -1.82
C TYR A 70 -14.20 9.60 -3.17
N ILE A 71 -13.36 8.57 -3.27
CA ILE A 71 -12.70 8.18 -4.52
C ILE A 71 -13.65 7.27 -5.29
N ASP A 72 -13.97 7.62 -6.53
CA ASP A 72 -14.80 6.76 -7.38
C ASP A 72 -14.03 5.49 -7.76
N LEU A 73 -14.57 4.33 -7.35
CA LEU A 73 -14.01 3.00 -7.58
C LEU A 73 -14.70 2.25 -8.73
N SER A 74 -15.52 2.94 -9.55
CA SER A 74 -16.26 2.30 -10.65
C SER A 74 -15.37 1.59 -11.68
N PHE A 75 -14.14 2.07 -11.88
CA PHE A 75 -13.14 1.47 -12.78
C PHE A 75 -12.03 0.71 -12.03
N TYR A 76 -12.24 0.38 -10.76
CA TYR A 76 -11.25 -0.32 -9.94
C TYR A 76 -11.32 -1.84 -10.18
N ASP A 77 -10.20 -2.40 -10.64
CA ASP A 77 -10.01 -3.86 -10.66
C ASP A 77 -9.61 -4.36 -9.26
N LYS A 78 -10.44 -5.24 -8.69
CA LYS A 78 -10.26 -5.77 -7.34
C LYS A 78 -8.93 -6.52 -7.19
N SER A 79 -8.13 -6.13 -6.21
CA SER A 79 -6.90 -6.83 -5.84
C SER A 79 -7.18 -8.17 -5.16
N VAL A 80 -6.31 -9.15 -5.40
CA VAL A 80 -6.31 -10.48 -4.75
C VAL A 80 -5.67 -10.42 -3.37
N VAL A 81 -4.80 -9.44 -3.13
CA VAL A 81 -3.98 -9.32 -1.91
C VAL A 81 -4.55 -8.30 -0.94
N TYR A 82 -5.24 -7.27 -1.44
CA TYR A 82 -5.76 -6.18 -0.62
C TYR A 82 -7.25 -5.95 -0.89
N ASN A 83 -7.98 -5.60 0.15
CA ASN A 83 -9.35 -5.10 0.08
C ASN A 83 -9.36 -3.60 0.36
N ILE A 84 -10.13 -2.82 -0.39
CA ILE A 84 -10.36 -1.42 -0.05
C ILE A 84 -11.49 -1.36 0.97
N ASP A 85 -11.21 -0.86 2.17
CA ASP A 85 -12.17 -0.79 3.26
C ASP A 85 -12.95 0.53 3.24
N SER A 86 -12.24 1.65 3.01
CA SER A 86 -12.85 2.97 2.92
C SER A 86 -12.01 3.92 2.06
N THR A 87 -12.70 4.88 1.43
CA THR A 87 -12.07 6.00 0.74
C THR A 87 -12.69 7.30 1.26
N SER A 88 -11.87 8.33 1.40
CA SER A 88 -12.35 9.69 1.66
C SER A 88 -11.52 10.72 0.90
N GLY A 89 -12.12 11.86 0.59
CA GLY A 89 -11.50 12.99 -0.09
C GLY A 89 -11.95 14.28 0.58
N GLU A 90 -11.00 15.03 1.11
CA GLU A 90 -11.27 16.30 1.78
C GLU A 90 -10.30 17.36 1.27
N ALA A 91 -10.82 18.55 1.00
CA ALA A 91 -10.00 19.72 0.73
C ALA A 91 -9.63 20.38 2.05
N SER A 92 -8.36 20.75 2.22
CA SER A 92 -7.87 21.41 3.42
C SER A 92 -6.86 22.49 3.04
N THR A 93 -6.78 23.52 3.86
CA THR A 93 -5.81 24.61 3.71
C THR A 93 -4.90 24.57 4.93
N GLN A 94 -3.59 24.46 4.72
CA GLN A 94 -2.59 24.52 5.79
C GLN A 94 -1.63 25.67 5.49
N GLY A 95 -1.81 26.78 6.21
CA GLY A 95 -1.04 27.99 6.00
C GLY A 95 -1.29 28.59 4.62
N PHE A 96 -0.24 28.64 3.81
CA PHE A 96 -0.16 29.26 2.49
C PHE A 96 -0.44 28.29 1.33
N LEU A 97 -0.75 27.02 1.61
CA LEU A 97 -0.98 26.01 0.59
C LEU A 97 -2.36 25.40 0.74
N SER A 98 -3.14 25.41 -0.33
CA SER A 98 -4.30 24.54 -0.48
C SER A 98 -3.85 23.15 -0.91
N PHE A 99 -4.44 22.12 -0.32
CA PHE A 99 -4.28 20.76 -0.78
C PHE A 99 -5.60 20.00 -0.70
N VAL A 100 -5.74 19.01 -1.58
CA VAL A 100 -6.80 18.00 -1.50
C VAL A 100 -6.15 16.72 -1.06
N GLN A 101 -6.64 16.18 0.06
CA GLN A 101 -6.15 14.95 0.65
C GLN A 101 -7.16 13.83 0.37
N PHE A 102 -6.71 12.80 -0.33
CA PHE A 102 -7.44 11.56 -0.49
C PHE A 102 -6.88 10.51 0.46
N LYS A 103 -7.74 9.92 1.30
CA LYS A 103 -7.38 8.82 2.20
C LYS A 103 -7.93 7.52 1.62
N LEU A 104 -7.06 6.54 1.52
CA LEU A 104 -7.41 5.19 1.10
C LEU A 104 -7.01 4.23 2.21
N THR A 105 -8.01 3.60 2.81
CA THR A 105 -7.82 2.55 3.82
C THR A 105 -7.99 1.20 3.14
N PHE A 106 -7.00 0.33 3.30
CA PHE A 106 -7.04 -1.02 2.75
C PHE A 106 -6.57 -2.04 3.78
N SER A 107 -7.15 -3.23 3.72
CA SER A 107 -6.79 -4.38 4.55
C SER A 107 -6.17 -5.48 3.70
N THR A 108 -5.22 -6.22 4.29
CA THR A 108 -4.63 -7.40 3.67
C THR A 108 -5.60 -8.58 3.71
N PHE A 109 -5.69 -9.34 2.62
CA PHE A 109 -6.35 -10.64 2.63
C PHE A 109 -5.42 -11.68 3.26
N PRO A 110 -5.74 -12.21 4.44
CA PRO A 110 -4.76 -12.96 5.20
C PRO A 110 -4.54 -14.38 4.70
N PHE A 111 -5.51 -14.98 4.01
CA PHE A 111 -5.49 -16.41 3.72
C PHE A 111 -4.25 -16.85 2.94
N TYR A 112 -3.91 -16.15 1.86
CA TYR A 112 -2.73 -16.45 1.06
C TYR A 112 -1.43 -16.22 1.85
N GLN A 113 -1.37 -15.11 2.59
CA GLN A 113 -0.17 -14.73 3.33
C GLN A 113 0.09 -15.65 4.54
N VAL A 114 -0.96 -16.16 5.17
CA VAL A 114 -0.89 -17.17 6.22
C VAL A 114 -0.31 -18.48 5.69
N ILE A 115 -0.74 -18.94 4.51
CA ILE A 115 -0.25 -20.19 3.93
C ILE A 115 1.23 -20.09 3.56
N ILE A 116 1.67 -18.96 2.96
CA ILE A 116 3.05 -18.84 2.49
C ILE A 116 4.03 -18.45 3.60
N THR A 117 3.60 -17.72 4.63
CA THR A 117 4.50 -17.23 5.70
C THR A 117 4.34 -18.03 6.99
N ILE A 118 3.12 -18.23 7.48
CA ILE A 118 2.89 -18.82 8.81
C ILE A 118 3.03 -20.36 8.78
N CYS A 119 2.45 -21.03 7.78
CA CYS A 119 2.53 -22.50 7.68
C CYS A 119 3.97 -23.06 7.65
N PRO A 120 4.91 -22.55 6.85
CA PRO A 120 6.28 -23.07 6.86
C PRO A 120 7.02 -22.81 8.18
N VAL A 121 6.73 -21.72 8.89
CA VAL A 121 7.29 -21.46 10.22
C VAL A 121 6.79 -22.48 11.23
N ILE A 122 5.48 -22.74 11.27
CA ILE A 122 4.89 -23.78 12.12
C ILE A 122 5.49 -25.15 11.82
N PHE A 123 5.62 -25.50 10.53
CA PHE A 123 6.24 -26.76 10.13
C PHE A 123 7.69 -26.88 10.59
N ASN A 124 8.51 -25.84 10.44
CA ASN A 124 9.88 -25.81 10.96
C ASN A 124 9.94 -25.91 12.49
N LEU A 125 9.03 -25.23 13.20
CA LEU A 125 8.94 -25.33 14.66
C LEU A 125 8.58 -26.75 15.13
N LEU A 126 7.73 -27.46 14.40
CA LEU A 126 7.36 -28.86 14.69
C LEU A 126 8.51 -29.84 14.41
N LEU A 127 9.34 -29.57 13.40
CA LEU A 127 10.49 -30.41 13.05
C LEU A 127 11.65 -30.30 14.04
N ASN A 128 11.76 -29.18 14.76
CA ASN A 128 12.86 -28.91 15.69
C ASN A 128 12.91 -29.89 16.89
N PRO A 129 11.82 -30.16 17.64
CA PRO A 129 11.85 -31.15 18.73
C PRO A 129 12.00 -32.60 18.24
N LEU A 130 11.69 -32.88 16.97
CA LEU A 130 11.82 -34.22 16.38
C LEU A 130 13.26 -34.74 16.37
N VAL A 131 14.26 -33.83 16.43
CA VAL A 131 15.69 -34.16 16.61
C VAL A 131 15.93 -35.07 17.81
N PHE A 132 15.21 -34.84 18.92
CA PHE A 132 15.39 -35.57 20.16
C PHE A 132 14.85 -37.01 20.10
N LEU A 133 13.89 -37.28 19.20
CA LEU A 133 13.36 -38.62 18.96
C LEU A 133 14.29 -39.51 18.12
N LEU A 134 15.13 -38.95 17.26
CA LEU A 134 16.08 -39.75 16.48
C LEU A 134 17.11 -40.39 17.43
N PRO A 135 17.53 -41.66 17.27
CA PRO A 135 18.57 -42.27 18.11
C PRO A 135 19.98 -41.69 17.83
N SER A 136 20.77 -41.47 18.89
CA SER A 136 22.10 -40.81 18.85
C SER A 136 23.14 -41.60 18.07
N ALA A 137 23.01 -42.92 18.04
CA ALA A 137 23.98 -43.81 17.43
C ALA A 137 24.02 -43.74 15.88
N SER A 138 23.01 -43.12 15.24
CA SER A 138 22.85 -43.17 13.79
C SER A 138 23.70 -42.14 13.02
N GLY A 139 24.34 -41.18 13.68
CA GLY A 139 25.07 -40.07 13.01
C GLY A 139 24.16 -39.09 12.23
N LYS A 140 22.89 -39.45 11.97
CA LYS A 140 21.91 -38.66 11.22
C LYS A 140 21.37 -37.43 11.96
N ARG A 141 21.54 -37.35 13.28
CA ARG A 141 21.08 -36.22 14.11
C ARG A 141 21.72 -34.88 13.67
N ALA A 142 23.03 -34.87 13.40
CA ALA A 142 23.74 -33.66 13.01
C ALA A 142 23.30 -33.16 11.62
N SER A 143 23.19 -34.09 10.66
CA SER A 143 22.73 -33.77 9.29
C SER A 143 21.29 -33.24 9.27
N TYR A 144 20.40 -33.81 10.10
CA TYR A 144 19.02 -33.34 10.21
C TYR A 144 18.95 -31.92 10.79
N SER A 145 19.69 -31.65 11.89
CA SER A 145 19.73 -30.32 12.52
C SER A 145 20.22 -29.24 11.55
N LEU A 146 21.26 -29.54 10.77
CA LEU A 146 21.75 -28.65 9.71
C LEU A 146 20.68 -28.39 8.64
N THR A 147 19.92 -29.42 8.23
CA THR A 147 18.87 -29.28 7.21
C THR A 147 17.71 -28.41 7.70
N VAL A 148 17.30 -28.54 8.97
CA VAL A 148 16.26 -27.69 9.59
C VAL A 148 16.76 -26.25 9.72
N LEU A 149 18.02 -26.05 10.15
CA LEU A 149 18.64 -24.74 10.24
C LEU A 149 18.69 -24.05 8.86
N PHE A 150 19.16 -24.75 7.83
CA PHE A 150 19.20 -24.24 6.46
C PHE A 150 17.80 -23.91 5.94
N SER A 151 16.79 -24.76 6.20
CA SER A 151 15.40 -24.50 5.80
C SER A 151 14.86 -23.22 6.44
N PHE A 152 15.16 -22.99 7.72
CA PHE A 152 14.79 -21.76 8.42
C PHE A 152 15.54 -20.53 7.88
N THR A 153 16.84 -20.66 7.62
CA THR A 153 17.63 -19.57 7.01
C THR A 153 17.10 -19.19 5.63
N VAL A 154 16.81 -20.16 4.76
CA VAL A 154 16.25 -19.92 3.43
C VAL A 154 14.91 -19.18 3.50
N PHE A 155 14.06 -19.56 4.46
CA PHE A 155 12.77 -18.89 4.69
C PHE A 155 12.93 -17.43 5.13
N LEU A 156 13.90 -17.11 5.99
CA LEU A 156 14.15 -15.72 6.40
C LEU A 156 14.80 -14.86 5.32
N THR A 157 15.53 -15.48 4.38
CA THR A 157 16.19 -14.78 3.27
C THR A 157 15.32 -14.58 2.04
N SER A 158 14.17 -15.26 1.98
CA SER A 158 13.16 -15.10 0.91
C SER A 158 12.17 -14.02 1.26
#